data_AF-A0A4V1ISE9-F1
#
_entry.id   AF-A0A4V1ISE9-F1
#
_cell.length_a   1.000
_cell.length_b   1.000
_cell.length_c   1.000
_cell.angle_alpha   90.00
_cell.angle_beta   90.00
_cell.angle_gamma   90.00
#
_symmetry.space_group_name_H-M   'P 1'
#
loop_
_entity.id
_entity.type
_entity.pdbx_description
1 polymer ?
#
loop_
_entity_poly.entity_id
_entity_poly.type
_entity_poly.pdbx_seq_one_letter_code
_entity_poly.pdbx_strand_id
1 'polypeptide(L)'
;LRQTHKDLTTSTTSVLSSLASQLARVRAAHLERNDRTAARAALDSGRTKMTTASTHLSTRATALRSVVDALALDVGRRRARPDPGTVRALTREATDLSAELTEFAAFVDAVRPSWKKVWEDELQGIVAEQAFLKAQDAVVADVEDGIADLGDVLETVRAVIALR
;
A
#
# COMPACT_ATOMS: atom_id res chain seq x y z
N LEU A 1 -7.97 -24.27 -49.56
CA LEU A 1 -8.47 -25.31 -48.62
C LEU A 1 -7.37 -25.98 -47.80
N ARG A 2 -6.28 -26.47 -48.41
CA ARG A 2 -5.18 -27.11 -47.63
C ARG A 2 -4.33 -26.11 -46.84
N GLN A 3 -4.07 -24.94 -47.44
CA GLN A 3 -3.38 -23.82 -46.80
C GLN A 3 -4.17 -23.28 -45.60
N THR A 4 -5.46 -23.02 -45.78
CA THR A 4 -6.36 -22.52 -44.73
C THR A 4 -6.46 -23.45 -43.52
N HIS A 5 -6.39 -24.77 -43.71
CA HIS A 5 -6.42 -25.74 -42.61
C HIS A 5 -5.10 -25.79 -41.82
N LYS A 6 -3.97 -25.57 -42.51
CA LYS A 6 -2.64 -25.46 -41.89
C LYS A 6 -2.51 -24.16 -41.10
N ASP A 7 -3.06 -23.07 -41.64
CA ASP A 7 -3.09 -21.77 -40.98
C ASP A 7 -4.00 -21.82 -39.75
N LEU A 8 -5.15 -22.50 -39.84
CA LEU A 8 -6.07 -22.69 -38.71
C LEU A 8 -5.44 -23.54 -37.60
N THR A 9 -4.80 -24.66 -37.92
CA THR A 9 -4.16 -25.52 -36.91
C THR A 9 -2.99 -24.81 -36.23
N THR A 10 -2.16 -24.11 -36.99
CA THR A 10 -1.05 -23.30 -36.46
C THR A 10 -1.56 -22.18 -35.56
N SER A 11 -2.64 -21.50 -35.98
CA SER A 11 -3.31 -20.47 -35.19
C SER A 11 -3.88 -21.04 -33.89
N THR A 12 -4.58 -22.17 -33.93
CA THR A 12 -5.14 -22.81 -32.73
C THR A 12 -4.05 -23.26 -31.75
N THR A 13 -2.95 -23.84 -32.24
CA THR A 13 -1.82 -24.22 -31.37
C THR A 13 -1.14 -22.99 -30.76
N SER A 14 -0.97 -21.92 -31.54
CA SER A 14 -0.47 -20.64 -31.06
C SER A 14 -1.36 -20.07 -29.95
N VAL A 15 -2.68 -20.02 -30.17
CA VAL A 15 -3.66 -19.55 -29.18
C VAL A 15 -3.64 -20.42 -27.92
N LEU A 16 -3.60 -21.75 -28.04
CA LEU A 16 -3.54 -22.65 -26.87
C LEU A 16 -2.25 -22.45 -26.07
N SER A 17 -1.11 -22.26 -26.74
CA SER A 17 0.16 -21.98 -26.07
C SER A 17 0.16 -20.61 -25.37
N SER A 18 -0.45 -19.61 -26.01
CA SER A 18 -0.67 -18.28 -25.41
C SER A 18 -1.57 -18.38 -24.18
N LEU A 19 -2.68 -19.12 -24.26
CA LEU A 19 -3.62 -19.33 -23.16
C LEU A 19 -2.95 -20.04 -21.97
N ALA A 20 -2.15 -21.08 -22.23
CA ALA A 20 -1.39 -21.77 -21.18
C ALA A 20 -0.40 -20.82 -20.48
N SER A 21 0.29 -19.98 -21.25
CA SER A 21 1.20 -18.97 -20.69
C SER A 21 0.46 -17.91 -19.86
N GLN A 22 -0.72 -17.48 -20.30
CA GLN A 22 -1.58 -16.55 -19.57
C GLN A 22 -2.08 -17.18 -18.26
N LEU A 23 -2.48 -18.45 -18.27
CA LEU A 23 -2.93 -19.17 -17.07
C LEU A 23 -1.82 -19.28 -16.01
N ALA A 24 -0.58 -19.54 -16.45
CA ALA A 24 0.58 -19.57 -15.56
C ALA A 24 0.85 -18.19 -14.93
N ARG A 25 0.76 -17.12 -15.73
CA ARG A 25 0.89 -15.74 -15.25
C ARG A 25 -0.19 -15.37 -14.24
N VAL A 26 -1.45 -15.75 -14.49
CA VAL A 26 -2.57 -15.50 -13.59
C VAL A 26 -2.38 -16.21 -12.24
N ARG A 27 -1.89 -17.45 -12.24
CA ARG A 27 -1.59 -18.18 -11.00
C ARG A 27 -0.47 -17.51 -10.20
N ALA A 28 0.63 -17.13 -10.84
CA ALA A 28 1.73 -16.42 -10.19
C ALA A 28 1.25 -15.09 -9.59
N ALA A 29 0.51 -14.30 -10.37
CA ALA A 29 -0.07 -13.04 -9.92
C ALA A 29 -1.03 -13.21 -8.74
N HIS A 30 -1.76 -14.33 -8.66
CA HIS A 30 -2.65 -14.61 -7.53
C HIS A 30 -1.88 -14.90 -6.23
N LEU A 31 -0.76 -15.61 -6.29
CA LEU A 31 0.08 -15.87 -5.12
C LEU A 31 0.71 -14.58 -4.61
N GLU A 32 1.30 -13.79 -5.49
CA GLU A 32 1.87 -12.47 -5.14
C GLU A 32 0.81 -11.52 -4.57
N ARG A 33 -0.43 -11.58 -5.08
CA ARG A 33 -1.54 -10.79 -4.53
C ARG A 33 -1.85 -11.21 -3.09
N ASN A 34 -1.92 -12.51 -2.81
CA ASN A 34 -2.20 -13.01 -1.46
C ASN A 34 -1.11 -12.59 -0.47
N ASP A 35 0.17 -12.67 -0.87
CA ASP A 35 1.30 -12.23 -0.04
C ASP A 35 1.23 -10.73 0.25
N ARG A 36 0.91 -9.90 -0.75
CA ARG A 36 0.69 -8.46 -0.56
C ARG A 36 -0.49 -8.18 0.37
N THR A 37 -1.61 -8.91 0.24
CA THR A 37 -2.76 -8.75 1.13
C THR A 37 -2.41 -9.12 2.58
N ALA A 38 -1.66 -10.20 2.79
CA ALA A 38 -1.20 -10.60 4.12
C ALA A 38 -0.24 -9.56 4.73
N ALA A 39 0.72 -9.08 3.95
CA ALA A 39 1.65 -8.03 4.38
C ALA A 39 0.90 -6.74 4.75
N ARG A 40 -0.11 -6.36 3.96
CA ARG A 40 -0.94 -5.20 4.25
C ARG A 40 -1.76 -5.37 5.53
N ALA A 41 -2.38 -6.52 5.72
CA ALA A 41 -3.13 -6.83 6.94
C ALA A 41 -2.23 -6.77 8.20
N ALA A 42 -0.99 -7.25 8.10
CA ALA A 42 -0.01 -7.14 9.18
C ALA A 42 0.37 -5.69 9.49
N LEU A 43 0.54 -4.86 8.45
CA LEU A 43 0.78 -3.41 8.60
C LEU A 43 -0.38 -2.73 9.31
N ASP A 44 -1.62 -2.97 8.89
CA ASP A 44 -2.81 -2.34 9.48
C ASP A 44 -3.02 -2.78 10.94
N SER A 45 -2.76 -4.06 11.25
CA SER A 45 -2.76 -4.55 12.63
C SER A 45 -1.68 -3.86 13.47
N GLY A 46 -0.47 -3.76 12.93
CA GLY A 46 0.65 -3.08 13.60
C GLY A 46 0.37 -1.60 13.83
N ARG A 47 -0.25 -0.91 12.87
CA ARG A 47 -0.71 0.49 13.00
C ARG A 47 -1.73 0.63 14.12
N THR A 48 -2.71 -0.26 14.19
CA THR A 48 -3.73 -0.26 15.25
C THR A 48 -3.09 -0.44 16.63
N LYS A 49 -2.18 -1.41 16.78
CA LYS A 49 -1.42 -1.62 18.02
C LYS A 49 -0.61 -0.36 18.40
N MET A 50 0.07 0.24 17.43
CA MET A 50 0.87 1.44 17.63
C MET A 50 0.02 2.62 18.12
N THR A 51 -1.14 2.86 17.50
CA THR A 51 -2.07 3.93 17.89
C THR A 51 -2.64 3.72 19.30
N THR A 52 -3.01 2.48 19.64
CA THR A 52 -3.50 2.15 20.98
C THR A 52 -2.40 2.36 22.02
N ALA A 53 -1.19 1.85 21.78
CA ALA A 53 -0.06 1.99 22.68
C ALA A 53 0.37 3.46 22.87
N SER A 54 0.46 4.24 21.78
CA SER A 54 0.82 5.67 21.88
C SER A 54 -0.21 6.48 22.65
N THR A 55 -1.50 6.18 22.47
CA THR A 55 -2.59 6.84 23.18
C THR A 55 -2.59 6.48 24.67
N HIS A 56 -2.34 5.20 24.98
CA HIS A 56 -2.20 4.71 26.36
C HIS A 56 -1.04 5.40 27.08
N LEU A 57 0.16 5.39 26.49
CA LEU A 57 1.35 6.04 27.03
C LEU A 57 1.14 7.54 27.24
N SER A 58 0.56 8.24 26.26
CA SER A 58 0.32 9.68 26.35
C SER A 58 -0.67 10.04 27.45
N THR A 59 -1.75 9.26 27.58
CA THR A 59 -2.76 9.45 28.64
C THR A 59 -2.15 9.23 30.02
N ARG A 60 -1.38 8.15 30.21
CA ARG A 60 -0.70 7.86 31.48
C ARG A 60 0.34 8.92 31.84
N ALA A 61 1.15 9.35 30.88
CA ALA A 61 2.14 10.41 31.07
C ALA A 61 1.46 11.71 31.54
N THR A 62 0.34 12.08 30.91
CA THR A 62 -0.44 13.28 31.27
C THR A 62 -1.04 13.17 32.66
N ALA A 63 -1.62 12.02 33.01
CA ALA A 63 -2.18 11.77 34.34
C ALA A 63 -1.10 11.83 35.43
N LEU A 64 0.03 11.13 35.22
CA LEU A 64 1.16 11.15 36.14
C LEU A 64 1.71 12.57 36.32
N ARG A 65 1.88 13.32 35.22
CA ARG A 65 2.32 14.72 35.25
C ARG A 65 1.40 15.58 36.11
N SER A 66 0.09 15.41 35.93
CA SER A 66 -0.92 16.19 36.67
C SER A 66 -0.83 15.93 38.18
N VAL A 67 -0.65 14.67 38.60
CA VAL A 67 -0.50 14.30 40.02
C VAL A 67 0.82 14.83 40.59
N VAL A 68 1.92 14.69 39.85
CA VAL A 68 3.24 15.20 40.27
C VAL A 68 3.23 16.72 40.42
N ASP A 69 2.58 17.45 39.51
CA ASP A 69 2.46 18.91 39.59
C ASP A 69 1.61 19.36 40.78
N ALA A 70 0.51 18.66 41.08
CA ALA A 70 -0.29 18.91 42.28
C ALA A 70 0.52 18.68 43.56
N LEU A 71 1.28 17.58 43.63
CA LEU A 71 2.16 17.28 44.76
C LEU A 71 3.24 18.34 44.93
N ALA A 72 3.88 18.76 43.83
CA ALA A 72 4.91 19.81 43.85
C ALA A 72 4.36 21.14 44.36
N LEU A 73 3.12 21.49 43.98
CA LEU A 73 2.43 22.68 44.48
C LEU A 73 2.21 22.61 45.99
N ASP A 74 1.76 21.46 46.49
CA ASP A 74 1.49 21.24 47.92
C ASP A 74 2.77 21.30 48.77
N VAL A 75 3.87 20.73 48.27
CA VAL A 75 5.18 20.82 48.93
C VAL A 75 5.71 22.26 48.93
N GLY A 76 5.71 22.91 47.76
CA GLY A 76 6.33 24.22 47.58
C GLY A 76 5.55 25.35 48.23
N ARG A 77 4.22 25.38 48.07
CA ARG A 77 3.38 26.49 48.56
C ARG A 77 2.78 26.23 49.94
N ARG A 78 2.35 24.99 50.20
CA ARG A 78 1.64 24.65 51.45
C ARG A 78 2.55 24.06 52.52
N ARG A 79 3.84 23.85 52.21
CA ARG A 79 4.83 23.17 53.08
C ARG A 79 4.32 21.82 53.61
N ALA A 80 3.41 21.19 52.86
CA ALA A 80 2.90 19.88 53.20
C ALA A 80 4.02 18.86 53.01
N ARG A 81 4.15 17.92 53.95
CA ARG A 81 5.10 16.81 53.82
C ARG A 81 4.39 15.69 53.06
N PRO A 82 4.87 15.30 51.86
CA PRO A 82 4.28 14.20 51.10
C PRO A 82 4.32 12.92 51.90
N ASP A 83 3.27 12.12 51.78
CA ASP A 83 3.33 10.74 52.25
C ASP A 83 4.45 9.99 51.49
N PRO A 84 5.41 9.36 52.19
CA PRO A 84 6.49 8.62 51.55
C PRO A 84 6.02 7.46 50.66
N GLY A 85 4.86 6.87 50.97
CA GLY A 85 4.22 5.85 50.13
C GLY A 85 3.78 6.40 48.79
N THR A 86 3.11 7.56 48.79
CA THR A 86 2.72 8.27 47.55
C THR A 86 3.93 8.59 46.67
N VAL A 87 5.02 9.12 47.24
CA VAL A 87 6.23 9.42 46.47
C VAL A 87 6.82 8.15 45.85
N ARG A 88 6.94 7.06 46.61
CA ARG A 88 7.42 5.77 46.08
C ARG A 88 6.52 5.23 44.96
N ALA A 89 5.20 5.35 45.10
CA ALA A 89 4.26 4.92 44.07
C ALA A 89 4.42 5.72 42.77
N LEU A 90 4.55 7.05 42.86
CA LEU A 90 4.78 7.91 41.68
C LEU A 90 6.12 7.63 41.02
N THR A 91 7.18 7.38 41.80
CA THR A 91 8.49 6.98 41.26
C THR A 91 8.41 5.64 40.52
N ARG A 92 7.67 4.68 41.07
CA ARG A 92 7.46 3.38 40.41
C ARG A 92 6.68 3.53 39.10
N GLU A 93 5.58 4.27 39.12
CA GLU A 93 4.78 4.55 37.91
C GLU A 93 5.61 5.25 36.82
N ALA A 94 6.46 6.21 37.19
CA ALA A 94 7.36 6.86 36.25
C ALA A 94 8.39 5.89 35.63
N THR A 95 8.90 4.95 36.45
CA THR A 95 9.86 3.93 36.00
C THR A 95 9.19 2.95 35.05
N ASP A 96 8.01 2.46 35.40
CA ASP A 96 7.22 1.53 34.58
C ASP A 96 6.84 2.19 33.23
N LEU A 97 6.39 3.45 33.26
CA LEU A 97 6.07 4.21 32.05
C LEU A 97 7.31 4.43 31.15
N SER A 98 8.49 4.66 31.74
CA SER A 98 9.74 4.80 30.99
C SER A 98 10.16 3.49 30.31
N ALA A 99 9.94 2.34 30.97
CA ALA A 99 10.21 1.04 30.39
C ALA A 99 9.27 0.77 29.20
N GLU A 100 7.97 1.00 29.38
CA GLU A 100 6.98 0.83 28.29
C GLU A 100 7.23 1.77 27.11
N LEU A 101 7.66 3.02 27.35
CA LEU A 101 8.04 3.94 26.28
C LEU A 101 9.25 3.43 25.50
N THR A 102 10.21 2.79 26.17
CA THR A 102 11.39 2.20 25.53
C THR A 102 11.00 1.02 24.64
N GLU A 103 10.11 0.14 25.13
CA GLU A 103 9.56 -0.96 24.34
C GLU A 103 8.77 -0.46 23.12
N PHE A 104 7.96 0.58 23.30
CA PHE A 104 7.22 1.21 22.21
C PHE A 104 8.16 1.80 21.15
N ALA A 105 9.22 2.50 21.56
CA ALA A 105 10.21 3.05 20.64
C ALA A 105 10.93 1.93 19.86
N ALA A 106 11.32 0.85 20.54
CA ALA A 106 11.93 -0.31 19.90
C ALA A 106 10.98 -0.97 18.88
N PHE A 107 9.69 -1.09 19.21
CA PHE A 107 8.68 -1.58 18.27
C PHE A 107 8.58 -0.70 17.02
N VAL A 108 8.51 0.63 17.19
CA VAL A 108 8.44 1.59 16.08
C VAL A 108 9.64 1.43 15.14
N ASP A 109 10.85 1.30 15.69
CA ASP A 109 12.05 1.14 14.88
C ASP A 109 12.15 -0.24 14.22
N ALA A 110 11.65 -1.29 14.86
CA ALA A 110 11.61 -2.63 14.28
C ALA A 110 10.65 -2.73 13.08
N VAL A 111 9.48 -2.09 13.13
CA VAL A 111 8.47 -2.21 12.05
C VAL A 111 8.71 -1.24 10.90
N ARG A 112 9.40 -0.12 11.15
CA ARG A 112 9.63 0.95 10.16
C ARG A 112 10.21 0.46 8.81
N PRO A 113 11.27 -0.38 8.77
CA PRO A 113 11.82 -0.84 7.49
C PRO A 113 10.84 -1.73 6.73
N SER A 114 10.12 -2.61 7.44
CA SER A 114 9.13 -3.52 6.85
C SER A 114 7.97 -2.75 6.21
N TRP A 115 7.42 -1.77 6.92
CA TRP A 115 6.32 -0.96 6.38
C TRP A 115 6.76 -0.11 5.18
N LYS A 116 7.97 0.47 5.24
CA LYS A 116 8.54 1.18 4.09
C LYS A 116 8.61 0.30 2.85
N LYS A 117 9.04 -0.95 3.00
CA LYS A 117 9.09 -1.91 1.89
C LYS A 117 7.70 -2.20 1.32
N VAL A 118 6.70 -2.44 2.18
CA VAL A 118 5.31 -2.65 1.74
C VAL A 118 4.81 -1.46 0.92
N TRP A 119 5.04 -0.24 1.40
CA TRP A 119 4.64 0.97 0.66
C TRP A 119 5.40 1.14 -0.65
N GLU A 120 6.70 0.85 -0.67
CA GLU A 120 7.50 0.92 -1.89
C GLU A 120 6.96 -0.06 -2.95
N ASP A 121 6.70 -1.31 -2.58
CA ASP A 121 6.14 -2.33 -3.46
C ASP A 121 4.76 -1.92 -3.99
N GLU A 122 3.90 -1.36 -3.12
CA GLU A 122 2.58 -0.81 -3.50
C GLU A 122 2.70 0.35 -4.49
N LEU A 123 3.61 1.31 -4.23
CA LEU A 123 3.82 2.48 -5.08
C LEU A 123 4.40 2.10 -6.45
N GLN A 124 5.36 1.18 -6.48
CA GLN A 124 5.90 0.65 -7.74
C GLN A 124 4.80 -0.02 -8.57
N GLY A 125 3.89 -0.77 -7.93
CA GLY A 125 2.71 -1.34 -8.58
C GLY A 125 1.83 -0.28 -9.23
N ILE A 126 1.49 0.79 -8.49
CA ILE A 126 0.68 1.90 -9.01
C ILE A 126 1.37 2.59 -10.19
N VAL A 127 2.68 2.85 -10.10
CA VAL A 127 3.44 3.47 -11.19
C VAL A 127 3.43 2.60 -12.46
N ALA A 128 3.58 1.28 -12.31
CA ALA A 128 3.52 0.35 -13.41
C ALA A 128 2.12 0.33 -14.08
N GLU A 129 1.06 0.33 -13.27
CA GLU A 129 -0.33 0.40 -13.76
C GLU A 129 -0.60 1.70 -14.52
N GLN A 130 -0.10 2.84 -14.03
CA GLN A 130 -0.22 4.12 -14.72
C GLN A 130 0.55 4.14 -16.05
N ALA A 131 1.76 3.59 -16.08
CA ALA A 131 2.55 3.49 -17.31
C ALA A 131 1.86 2.60 -18.35
N PHE A 132 1.24 1.49 -17.91
CA PHE A 132 0.45 0.63 -18.78
C PHE A 132 -0.74 1.38 -19.41
N LEU A 133 -1.54 2.10 -18.60
CA LEU A 133 -2.67 2.88 -19.11
C LEU A 133 -2.23 3.92 -20.15
N LYS A 134 -1.16 4.66 -19.86
CA LYS A 134 -0.61 5.64 -20.81
C LYS A 134 -0.19 5.01 -22.14
N ALA A 135 0.37 3.79 -22.10
CA ALA A 135 0.70 3.06 -23.32
C ALA A 135 -0.57 2.64 -24.09
N GLN A 136 -1.65 2.28 -23.39
CA GLN A 136 -2.93 2.00 -24.04
C GLN A 136 -3.56 3.25 -24.67
N ASP A 137 -3.47 4.41 -24.01
CA ASP A 137 -3.95 5.67 -24.58
C ASP A 137 -3.24 6.01 -25.91
N ALA A 138 -1.94 5.76 -25.99
CA ALA A 138 -1.19 5.92 -27.23
C ALA A 138 -1.66 4.95 -28.33
N VAL A 139 -1.91 3.68 -27.99
CA VAL A 139 -2.47 2.70 -28.94
C VAL A 139 -3.85 3.13 -29.42
N VAL A 140 -4.70 3.66 -28.54
CA VAL A 140 -6.03 4.16 -28.91
C VAL A 140 -5.89 5.29 -29.93
N ALA A 141 -5.04 6.29 -29.65
CA ALA A 141 -4.81 7.40 -30.58
C ALA A 141 -4.29 6.93 -31.94
N ASP A 142 -3.29 6.04 -31.96
CA ASP A 142 -2.75 5.48 -33.22
C ASP A 142 -3.82 4.74 -34.03
N VAL A 143 -4.73 4.02 -33.36
CA VAL A 143 -5.83 3.29 -34.02
C VAL A 143 -6.91 4.26 -34.51
N GLU A 144 -7.23 5.31 -33.76
CA GLU A 144 -8.18 6.35 -34.18
C GLU A 144 -7.68 7.07 -35.44
N ASP A 145 -6.40 7.48 -35.47
CA ASP A 145 -5.76 8.08 -36.64
C ASP A 145 -5.78 7.11 -37.83
N GLY A 146 -5.41 5.84 -37.61
CA GLY A 146 -5.44 4.83 -38.66
C GLY A 146 -6.84 4.56 -39.23
N ILE A 147 -7.90 4.65 -38.42
CA ILE A 147 -9.29 4.53 -38.88
C ILE A 147 -9.69 5.76 -39.71
N ALA A 148 -9.29 6.96 -39.30
CA ALA A 148 -9.55 8.19 -40.06
C ALA A 148 -8.90 8.14 -41.45
N ASP A 149 -7.61 7.76 -41.52
CA ASP A 149 -6.87 7.59 -42.78
C ASP A 149 -7.55 6.59 -43.72
N LEU A 150 -8.01 5.45 -43.19
CA LEU A 150 -8.77 4.46 -43.97
C LEU A 150 -10.08 5.03 -44.53
N GLY A 151 -10.76 5.88 -43.75
CA GLY A 151 -11.95 6.60 -44.17
C GLY A 151 -11.69 7.45 -45.41
N ASP A 152 -10.65 8.29 -45.37
CA ASP A 152 -10.27 9.20 -46.46
C ASP A 152 -9.88 8.43 -47.74
N VAL A 153 -9.15 7.33 -47.59
CA VAL A 153 -8.79 6.45 -48.72
C VAL A 153 -10.05 5.82 -49.33
N LEU A 154 -11.00 5.37 -48.52
CA LEU A 154 -12.25 4.79 -49.00
C LEU A 154 -13.13 5.81 -49.72
N GLU A 155 -13.19 7.06 -49.24
CA GLU A 155 -13.88 8.15 -49.96
C GLU A 155 -13.25 8.40 -51.32
N THR A 156 -11.91 8.44 -51.38
CA THR A 156 -11.18 8.58 -52.65
C THR A 156 -11.48 7.44 -53.61
N VAL A 157 -11.45 6.19 -53.14
CA VAL A 157 -11.81 5.02 -53.96
C VAL A 157 -13.24 5.12 -54.49
N ARG A 158 -14.20 5.53 -53.64
CA ARG A 158 -15.60 5.73 -54.05
C ARG A 158 -15.73 6.81 -55.13
N ALA A 159 -15.02 7.93 -54.98
CA ALA A 159 -15.01 9.01 -55.97
C ALA A 159 -14.47 8.52 -57.33
N VAL A 160 -13.39 7.74 -57.34
CA VAL A 160 -12.82 7.16 -58.57
C VAL A 160 -13.79 6.19 -59.25
N ILE A 161 -14.50 5.36 -58.46
CA ILE A 161 -15.52 4.45 -59.00
C ILE A 161 -16.67 5.25 -59.64
N ALA A 162 -17.12 6.34 -59.02
CA ALA A 162 -18.23 7.16 -59.52
C ALA A 162 -17.91 7.95 -60.81
N LEU A 163 -16.63 8.13 -61.14
CA LEU A 163 -16.16 8.80 -62.37
C LEU A 163 -16.00 7.84 -63.57
N ARG A 164 -16.24 6.54 -63.38
CA ARG A 164 -16.23 5.51 -64.44
C ARG A 164 -17.65 5.09 -64.81
#